data_AF-Q6B8B2-F1
#
_entry.id   AF-Q6B8B2-F1
#
_cell.length_a   1.000
_cell.length_b   1.000
_cell.length_c   1.000
_cell.angle_alpha   90.00
_cell.angle_beta   90.00
_cell.angle_gamma   90.00
#
_symmetry.space_group_name_H-M   'P 1'
#
loop_
_entity.id
_entity.type
_entity.pdbx_description
1 polymer ?
#
loop_
_entity_poly.entity_id
_entity_poly.type
_entity_poly.pdbx_seq_one_letter_code
_entity_poly.pdbx_strand_id
1 'polypeptide(L)'
;MVTGGHNLGRVGVITSRERHPGSFDIVHVKDSQGHSFATRLNYIFVIGKSTKPYISLPRGKGIKLSVAEERDRRLQAKSQH
;
A
#
# COMPACT_ATOMS: atom_id res chain seq x y z
N MET A 1 -4.94 -2.27 4.37
CA MET A 1 -4.85 -2.91 3.04
C MET A 1 -5.83 -2.20 2.11
N VAL A 2 -5.43 -1.97 0.86
CA VAL A 2 -6.31 -1.33 -0.13
C VAL A 2 -7.00 -2.39 -0.98
N THR A 3 -8.33 -2.34 -1.06
CA THR A 3 -9.18 -3.33 -1.76
C THR A 3 -9.72 -2.85 -3.11
N GLY A 4 -9.42 -1.63 -3.54
CA GLY A 4 -9.87 -1.10 -4.83
C GLY A 4 -9.10 0.14 -5.32
N GLY A 5 -9.39 0.56 -6.56
CA GLY A 5 -8.76 1.71 -7.21
C GLY A 5 -7.29 1.48 -7.61
N HIS A 6 -6.58 2.56 -7.94
CA HIS A 6 -5.19 2.51 -8.44
C HIS A 6 -4.18 1.91 -7.44
N ASN A 7 -4.48 2.02 -6.14
CA ASN A 7 -3.62 1.55 -5.05
C ASN A 7 -4.00 0.14 -4.55
N LEU A 8 -4.84 -0.60 -5.29
CA LEU A 8 -5.24 -1.98 -4.98
C LEU A 8 -4.03 -2.87 -4.60
N GLY A 9 -4.18 -3.67 -3.54
CA GLY A 9 -3.17 -4.60 -3.06
C GLY A 9 -2.07 -3.96 -2.21
N ARG A 10 -2.02 -2.62 -2.11
CA ARG A 10 -1.05 -1.95 -1.26
C ARG A 10 -1.39 -2.08 0.22
N VAL A 11 -0.36 -2.19 1.06
CA VAL A 11 -0.47 -2.27 2.51
C VAL A 11 0.40 -1.19 3.14
N GLY A 12 -0.14 -0.52 4.15
CA GLY A 12 0.56 0.52 4.89
C GLY A 12 -0.22 0.93 6.14
N VAL A 13 0.38 1.83 6.90
CA VAL A 13 -0.20 2.41 8.12
C VAL A 13 -0.99 3.64 7.74
N ILE A 14 -2.22 3.75 8.26
CA ILE A 14 -3.04 4.95 8.10
C ILE A 14 -2.41 6.08 8.90
N THR A 15 -2.09 7.20 8.25
CA THR A 15 -1.50 8.37 8.89
C THR A 15 -2.57 9.38 9.29
N SER A 16 -3.54 9.62 8.41
CA SER A 16 -4.63 10.56 8.66
C SER A 16 -5.87 10.18 7.83
N ARG A 17 -7.03 10.62 8.32
CA ARG A 17 -8.31 10.58 7.62
C ARG A 17 -8.82 11.99 7.48
N GLU A 18 -8.97 12.45 6.25
CA GLU A 18 -9.57 13.74 5.92
C GLU A 18 -11.06 13.53 5.64
N ARG A 19 -11.89 14.11 6.51
CA ARG A 19 -13.35 14.02 6.40
C ARG A 19 -13.87 15.11 5.49
N HIS A 20 -14.69 14.74 4.52
CA HIS A 20 -15.29 15.68 3.58
C HIS A 20 -16.82 15.59 3.64
N PRO A 21 -17.51 16.49 4.37
CA PRO A 21 -18.97 16.50 4.42
C PRO A 21 -19.58 16.59 3.02
N GLY A 22 -20.49 15.67 2.69
CA GLY A 22 -21.12 15.60 1.37
C GLY A 22 -20.28 14.96 0.26
N SER A 23 -19.09 14.45 0.57
CA SER A 23 -18.22 13.74 -0.38
C SER A 23 -17.57 12.51 0.26
N PHE A 24 -16.59 11.92 -0.43
CA PHE A 24 -15.85 10.76 0.07
C PHE A 24 -14.73 11.19 1.01
N ASP A 25 -14.62 10.50 2.13
CA ASP A 25 -13.47 10.63 3.01
C ASP A 25 -12.20 10.10 2.35
N ILE A 26 -11.11 10.84 2.49
CA ILE A 26 -9.80 10.50 1.97
C ILE A 26 -8.93 9.99 3.12
N VAL A 27 -8.22 8.89 2.87
CA VAL A 27 -7.32 8.27 3.83
C VAL A 27 -5.91 8.33 3.26
N HIS A 28 -5.01 8.94 4.03
CA HIS A 28 -3.58 8.95 3.75
C HIS A 28 -2.94 7.74 4.41
N VAL A 29 -2.13 7.03 3.63
CA VAL A 29 -1.48 5.78 4.03
C VAL A 29 0.00 5.88 3.69
N LYS A 30 0.85 5.43 4.61
CA LYS A 30 2.30 5.30 4.41
C LYS A 30 2.68 3.83 4.47
N ASP A 31 3.33 3.32 3.42
CA ASP A 31 3.83 1.94 3.41
C ASP A 31 5.15 1.79 4.18
N SER A 32 5.64 0.56 4.29
CA SER A 32 6.86 0.26 5.05
C SER A 32 8.16 0.76 4.39
N GLN A 33 8.14 1.14 3.12
CA GLN A 33 9.29 1.79 2.45
C GLN A 33 9.21 3.32 2.55
N GLY A 34 8.13 3.84 3.14
CA GLY A 34 7.94 5.26 3.36
C GLY A 34 7.22 5.97 2.23
N HIS A 35 6.75 5.25 1.20
CA HIS A 35 5.92 5.86 0.17
C HIS A 35 4.54 6.19 0.74
N SER A 36 4.12 7.44 0.52
CA SER A 36 2.80 7.93 0.90
C SER A 36 1.86 7.89 -0.29
N PHE A 37 0.61 7.51 -0.05
CA PHE A 37 -0.44 7.56 -1.05
C PHE A 37 -1.81 7.80 -0.39
N ALA A 38 -2.78 8.20 -1.20
CA ALA A 38 -4.14 8.45 -0.74
C ALA A 38 -5.13 7.51 -1.44
N THR A 39 -6.21 7.18 -0.76
CA THR A 39 -7.33 6.43 -1.32
C THR A 39 -8.62 6.80 -0.60
N ARG A 40 -9.77 6.44 -1.18
CA ARG A 40 -11.07 6.63 -0.54
C ARG A 40 -11.22 5.67 0.65
N LEU A 41 -11.94 6.10 1.68
CA LEU A 41 -12.20 5.30 2.88
C LEU A 41 -12.85 3.94 2.55
N ASN A 42 -13.72 3.87 1.54
CA ASN A 42 -14.38 2.63 1.14
C ASN A 42 -13.41 1.54 0.62
N TYR A 43 -12.22 1.93 0.17
CA TYR A 43 -11.19 1.01 -0.30
C TYR A 43 -10.22 0.59 0.80
N ILE A 44 -10.39 1.05 2.03
CA ILE A 44 -9.52 0.70 3.16
C ILE A 44 -10.11 -0.48 3.94
N PHE A 45 -9.34 -1.56 4.03
CA PHE A 45 -9.61 -2.68 4.91
C PHE A 45 -8.50 -2.78 5.98
N VAL A 46 -8.87 -2.68 7.25
CA VAL A 46 -7.94 -2.73 8.38
C VAL A 46 -7.58 -4.19 8.68
N ILE A 47 -6.29 -4.51 8.70
CA ILE A 47 -5.78 -5.88 8.84
C ILE A 47 -4.85 -6.08 10.03
N GLY A 48 -4.73 -5.09 10.93
CA GLY A 48 -3.78 -5.14 12.03
C GLY A 48 -3.64 -3.81 12.75
N LYS A 49 -2.65 -3.75 13.67
CA LYS A 49 -2.33 -2.56 14.47
C LYS A 49 -0.90 -2.12 14.21
N SER A 50 -0.73 -0.85 13.88
CA SER A 50 0.58 -0.27 13.55
C SER A 50 1.29 -1.12 12.46
N THR A 51 2.50 -1.59 12.71
CA THR A 51 3.31 -2.39 11.79
C THR A 51 3.04 -3.89 11.85
N LYS A 52 2.18 -4.36 12.77
CA LYS A 52 1.91 -5.80 12.97
C LYS A 52 0.55 -6.20 12.34
N PRO A 53 0.55 -6.90 11.19
CA PRO A 53 -0.67 -7.46 10.63
C PRO A 53 -1.16 -8.67 11.44
N TYR A 54 -2.47 -8.91 11.43
CA TYR A 54 -3.12 -10.07 12.03
C TYR A 54 -3.16 -11.29 11.09
N ILE A 55 -2.82 -11.09 9.82
CA ILE A 55 -2.74 -12.13 8.79
C ILE A 55 -1.36 -12.18 8.16
N SER A 56 -1.00 -13.33 7.60
CA SER A 56 0.17 -13.45 6.73
C SER A 56 -0.03 -12.65 5.44
N LEU A 57 1.00 -11.92 5.01
CA LEU A 57 0.98 -11.17 3.75
C LEU A 57 1.66 -11.95 2.61
N PRO A 58 1.18 -11.83 1.36
CA PRO A 58 1.86 -12.38 0.19
C PRO A 58 3.27 -11.84 0.00
N ARG A 59 4.02 -12.48 -0.93
CA ARG A 59 5.36 -12.02 -1.32
C ARG A 59 5.32 -10.55 -1.74
N GLY A 60 6.25 -9.75 -1.22
CA GLY A 60 6.30 -8.30 -1.45
C GLY A 60 5.52 -7.47 -0.41
N LYS A 61 4.81 -8.09 0.55
CA LYS A 61 4.18 -7.44 1.71
C LYS A 61 3.24 -6.26 1.36
N GLY A 62 2.67 -6.25 0.14
CA GLY A 62 1.82 -5.16 -0.34
C GLY A 62 2.57 -3.86 -0.67
N ILE A 63 3.85 -3.95 -1.03
CA ILE A 63 4.66 -2.82 -1.50
C ILE A 63 4.58 -2.77 -3.03
N LYS A 64 4.13 -1.65 -3.57
CA LYS A 64 4.16 -1.36 -5.01
C LYS A 64 5.44 -0.62 -5.32
N LEU A 65 6.33 -1.25 -6.09
CA LEU A 65 7.53 -0.61 -6.61
C LEU A 65 7.21 0.36 -7.74
N SER A 66 8.09 1.33 -7.93
CA SER A 66 8.15 2.11 -9.16
C SER A 66 8.54 1.22 -10.35
N VAL A 67 8.25 1.71 -11.55
CA VAL A 67 8.59 1.00 -12.81
C VAL A 67 10.10 0.79 -12.93
N ALA A 68 10.90 1.76 -12.50
CA ALA A 68 12.36 1.66 -12.50
C ALA A 68 12.86 0.58 -11.51
N GLU A 69 12.39 0.60 -10.26
CA GLU A 69 12.79 -0.40 -9.26
C GLU A 69 12.36 -1.82 -9.66
N GLU A 70 11.17 -1.96 -10.27
CA GLU A 70 10.69 -3.25 -10.76
C GLU A 70 11.55 -3.75 -11.94
N ARG A 71 11.99 -2.86 -12.83
CA ARG A 71 12.94 -3.19 -13.90
C ARG A 71 14.27 -3.68 -13.31
N ASP A 72 14.84 -2.94 -12.38
CA ASP A 72 16.15 -3.25 -11.80
C ASP A 72 16.11 -4.56 -11.04
N ARG A 73 15.03 -4.81 -10.26
CA ARG A 73 14.79 -6.09 -9.61
C ARG A 73 14.75 -7.24 -10.61
N ARG A 74 14.08 -7.07 -11.75
CA ARG A 74 14.00 -8.09 -12.81
C ARG A 74 15.35 -8.36 -13.47
N LEU A 75 16.15 -7.32 -13.71
CA LEU A 75 17.50 -7.46 -14.28
C LEU A 75 18.45 -8.17 -13.31
N GLN A 76 18.44 -7.79 -12.03
CA GLN A 76 19.22 -8.46 -10.98
C GLN A 76 18.86 -9.94 -10.84
N ALA A 77 17.56 -10.26 -10.90
CA ALA A 77 17.12 -11.66 -10.84
C ALA A 77 17.59 -12.48 -12.05
N LYS A 78 17.75 -11.86 -13.22
CA LYS A 78 18.27 -12.51 -14.44
C LYS A 78 19.78 -12.71 -14.41
N SER A 79 20.54 -11.80 -13.77
CA SER A 79 22.01 -11.91 -13.70
C SER A 79 22.51 -12.92 -12.66
N GLN A 80 21.64 -13.33 -11.72
CA GLN A 80 21.97 -14.35 -10.72
C GLN A 80 21.63 -15.79 -11.17
N HIS A 81 21.03 -15.93 -12.34
CA HIS A 81 20.83 -17.20 -13.03
C HIS A 81 21.84 -17.35 -14.17
#